data_AF-A0A0G3GWS3-F1
#
_entry.id   AF-A0A0G3GWS3-F1
#
_cell.length_a   1.000
_cell.length_b   1.000
_cell.length_c   1.000
_cell.angle_alpha   90.00
_cell.angle_beta   90.00
_cell.angle_gamma   90.00
#
_symmetry.space_group_name_H-M   'P 1'
#
loop_
_entity.id
_entity.type
_entity.pdbx_description
1 polymer ?
#
loop_
_entity_poly.entity_id
_entity_poly.type
_entity_poly.pdbx_seq_one_letter_code
_entity_poly.pdbx_strand_id
1 'polypeptide(L)'
;MAETSLPHNPDMDDEDVRVEDELETLGFFESTPWSIFITFCLDFTETVVLPLDRDLTCHNDLDLARGFLAKDVTGEQLTSARSQAWHRHDRLNGIAKDIQRLTLIFLYPDLLQGIESPEDPDSHCFLFLNLLLDIRPGLPTAFLDYVYENS
;
A
#
# COMPACT_ATOMS: atom_id res chain seq x y z
N MET A 1 20.34 -30.31 -16.35
CA MET A 1 19.77 -28.99 -16.68
C MET A 1 20.06 -28.13 -15.48
N ALA A 2 20.89 -27.10 -15.65
CA ALA A 2 21.28 -26.23 -14.54
C ALA A 2 20.17 -25.21 -14.31
N GLU A 3 19.51 -25.26 -13.15
CA GLU A 3 18.72 -24.16 -12.64
C GLU A 3 19.70 -23.06 -12.24
N THR A 4 19.82 -22.04 -13.08
CA THR A 4 20.42 -20.77 -12.69
C THR A 4 19.43 -20.05 -11.78
N SER A 5 19.49 -20.34 -10.48
CA SER A 5 18.94 -19.44 -9.48
C SER A 5 19.62 -18.08 -9.64
N LEU A 6 18.82 -17.04 -9.86
CA LEU A 6 19.30 -15.66 -9.85
C LEU A 6 20.00 -15.39 -8.50
N PRO A 7 21.08 -14.60 -8.47
CA PRO A 7 21.73 -14.25 -7.21
C PRO A 7 20.72 -13.52 -6.31
N HIS A 8 20.49 -14.08 -5.13
CA HIS A 8 19.76 -13.44 -4.04
C HIS A 8 20.55 -12.21 -3.60
N ASN A 9 19.98 -11.02 -3.80
CA ASN A 9 20.58 -9.76 -3.39
C ASN A 9 19.99 -9.39 -2.02
N PRO A 10 20.73 -9.50 -0.91
CA PRO A 10 20.22 -9.21 0.43
C PRO A 10 19.79 -7.74 0.58
N ASP A 11 20.30 -6.84 -0.27
CA ASP A 11 19.90 -5.42 -0.28
C ASP A 11 18.44 -5.20 -0.74
N MET A 12 17.80 -6.21 -1.37
CA MET A 12 16.38 -6.13 -1.75
C MET A 12 15.44 -6.59 -0.63
N ASP A 13 15.93 -7.33 0.37
CA ASP A 13 15.09 -7.85 1.47
C ASP A 13 14.76 -6.77 2.52
N ASP A 14 15.50 -5.65 2.51
CA ASP A 14 15.34 -4.52 3.44
C ASP A 14 14.94 -3.21 2.70
N GLU A 15 14.41 -3.29 1.48
CA GLU A 15 14.08 -2.09 0.69
C GLU A 15 12.99 -1.23 1.36
N ASP A 16 11.98 -1.87 1.92
CA ASP A 16 10.90 -1.23 2.69
C ASP A 16 11.42 -0.55 3.96
N VAL A 17 12.28 -1.23 4.72
CA VAL A 17 12.95 -0.68 5.92
C VAL A 17 13.78 0.56 5.54
N ARG A 18 14.61 0.43 4.49
CA ARG A 18 15.46 1.53 4.01
C ARG A 18 14.62 2.76 3.60
N VAL A 19 13.49 2.54 2.92
CA VAL A 19 12.60 3.62 2.48
C VAL A 19 11.88 4.26 3.66
N GLU A 20 11.42 3.47 4.63
CA GLU A 20 10.83 4.00 5.87
C GLU A 20 11.82 4.90 6.63
N ASP A 21 13.04 4.40 6.87
CA ASP A 21 14.13 5.14 7.52
C ASP A 21 14.45 6.46 6.79
N GLU A 22 14.39 6.46 5.46
CA GLU A 22 14.63 7.66 4.66
C GLU A 22 13.50 8.69 4.82
N LEU A 23 12.23 8.25 4.78
CA LEU A 23 11.08 9.12 5.06
C LEU A 23 11.11 9.71 6.47
N GLU A 24 11.51 8.91 7.47
CA GLU A 24 11.72 9.37 8.84
C GLU A 24 12.84 10.41 8.94
N THR A 25 13.99 10.14 8.30
CA THR A 25 15.15 11.04 8.31
C THR A 25 14.83 12.41 7.70
N LEU A 26 13.92 12.45 6.72
CA LEU A 26 13.41 13.70 6.13
C LEU A 26 12.43 14.46 7.02
N GLY A 27 11.97 13.85 8.12
CA GLY A 27 10.89 14.37 8.95
C GLY A 27 9.55 14.38 8.21
N PHE A 28 9.35 13.46 7.25
CA PHE A 28 8.14 13.43 6.43
C PHE A 28 6.89 13.28 7.30
N PHE A 29 6.87 12.31 8.22
CA PHE A 29 5.71 12.06 9.09
C PHE A 29 5.49 13.14 10.15
N GLU A 30 6.52 13.91 10.50
CA GLU A 30 6.39 15.05 11.42
C GLU A 30 5.81 16.29 10.72
N SER A 31 6.13 16.46 9.44
CA SER A 31 5.78 17.64 8.65
C SER A 31 4.52 17.45 7.79
N THR A 32 4.10 16.21 7.56
CA THR A 32 3.00 15.86 6.65
C THR A 32 1.82 15.28 7.42
N PRO A 33 0.61 15.85 7.30
CA PRO A 33 -0.59 15.27 7.88
C PRO A 33 -0.83 13.85 7.34
N TRP A 34 -1.27 12.94 8.21
CA TRP A 34 -1.54 11.54 7.83
C TRP A 34 -2.45 11.40 6.60
N SER A 35 -3.48 12.24 6.49
CA SER A 35 -4.38 12.25 5.33
C SER A 35 -3.67 12.54 4.00
N ILE A 36 -2.58 13.32 4.03
CA ILE A 36 -1.76 13.61 2.84
C ILE A 36 -0.91 12.39 2.49
N PHE A 37 -0.29 11.73 3.48
CA PHE A 37 0.39 10.45 3.26
C PHE A 37 -0.53 9.41 2.61
N ILE A 38 -1.74 9.23 3.15
CA ILE A 38 -2.73 8.32 2.55
C ILE A 38 -3.08 8.73 1.11
N THR A 39 -3.18 10.03 0.83
CA THR A 39 -3.42 10.51 -0.54
C THR A 39 -2.27 10.09 -1.47
N PHE A 40 -1.02 10.23 -1.04
CA PHE A 40 0.13 9.73 -1.80
C PHE A 40 0.10 8.22 -2.01
N CYS A 41 -0.21 7.44 -0.97
CA CYS A 41 -0.34 5.99 -1.09
C CYS A 41 -1.43 5.60 -2.11
N LEU A 42 -2.59 6.25 -2.03
CA LEU A 42 -3.73 6.00 -2.90
C LEU A 42 -3.44 6.38 -4.36
N ASP A 43 -2.80 7.53 -4.59
CA ASP A 43 -2.47 8.02 -5.93
C ASP A 43 -1.34 7.20 -6.57
N PHE A 44 -0.30 6.87 -5.80
CA PHE A 44 0.76 5.99 -6.26
C PHE A 44 0.24 4.59 -6.60
N THR A 45 -0.63 4.04 -5.74
CA THR A 45 -1.25 2.74 -6.00
C THR A 45 -2.04 2.77 -7.32
N GLU A 46 -2.85 3.80 -7.54
CA GLU A 46 -3.66 3.93 -8.74
C GLU A 46 -2.82 4.12 -10.02
N THR A 47 -1.77 4.94 -9.95
CA THR A 47 -1.02 5.38 -11.14
C THR A 47 0.15 4.48 -11.49
N VAL A 48 0.74 3.81 -10.50
CA VAL A 48 1.96 2.99 -10.69
C VAL A 48 1.68 1.51 -10.48
N VAL A 49 0.89 1.15 -9.46
CA VAL A 49 0.70 -0.26 -9.06
C VAL A 49 -0.41 -0.93 -9.85
N LEU A 50 -1.60 -0.32 -9.93
CA LEU A 50 -2.73 -0.92 -10.65
C LEU A 50 -2.39 -1.26 -12.12
N PRO A 51 -1.65 -0.44 -12.90
CA PRO A 51 -1.30 -0.78 -14.28
C PRO A 51 -0.40 -2.02 -14.46
N LEU A 52 0.16 -2.57 -13.37
CA LEU A 52 0.95 -3.80 -13.41
C LEU A 52 0.09 -5.05 -13.65
N ASP A 53 -1.20 -4.97 -13.36
CA ASP A 53 -2.19 -6.01 -13.67
C ASP A 53 -3.39 -5.41 -14.42
N ARG A 54 -4.15 -6.23 -15.14
CA ARG A 54 -5.27 -5.73 -15.97
C ARG A 54 -6.63 -5.81 -15.26
N ASP A 55 -6.67 -6.29 -14.02
CA ASP A 55 -7.92 -6.44 -13.28
C ASP A 55 -8.41 -5.09 -12.73
N LEU A 56 -9.57 -4.64 -13.25
CA LEU A 56 -10.19 -3.37 -12.87
C LEU A 56 -10.87 -3.41 -11.50
N THR A 57 -11.01 -4.58 -10.87
CA THR A 57 -11.81 -4.72 -9.63
C THR A 57 -11.20 -4.00 -8.42
N CYS A 58 -9.90 -3.70 -8.45
CA CYS A 58 -9.21 -3.00 -7.37
C CYS A 58 -9.48 -1.48 -7.34
N HIS A 59 -9.90 -0.87 -8.45
CA HIS A 59 -10.20 0.57 -8.50
C HIS A 59 -11.31 0.97 -7.53
N ASN A 60 -12.35 0.13 -7.40
CA ASN A 60 -13.46 0.44 -6.51
C ASN A 60 -13.03 0.51 -5.02
N ASP A 61 -11.99 -0.23 -4.62
CA ASP A 61 -11.49 -0.17 -3.25
C ASP A 61 -10.84 1.21 -2.98
N LEU A 62 -10.09 1.73 -3.97
CA LEU A 62 -9.46 3.05 -3.91
C LEU A 62 -10.50 4.19 -3.96
N ASP A 63 -11.56 4.05 -4.75
CA ASP A 63 -12.67 5.01 -4.81
C ASP A 63 -13.40 5.10 -3.46
N LEU A 64 -13.64 3.96 -2.82
CA LEU A 64 -14.28 3.91 -1.50
C LEU A 64 -13.40 4.55 -0.43
N ALA A 65 -12.09 4.32 -0.46
CA ALA A 65 -11.14 4.95 0.44
C ALA A 65 -11.13 6.48 0.28
N ARG A 66 -11.11 6.99 -0.96
CA ARG A 66 -11.23 8.43 -1.25
C ARG A 66 -12.56 9.00 -0.77
N GLY A 67 -13.66 8.28 -1.03
CA GLY A 67 -14.98 8.66 -0.54
C GLY A 67 -15.04 8.74 0.99
N PHE A 68 -14.31 7.87 1.70
CA PHE A 68 -14.24 7.91 3.16
C PHE A 68 -13.47 9.13 3.65
N LEU A 69 -12.33 9.45 3.04
CA LEU A 69 -11.56 10.67 3.34
C LEU A 69 -12.38 11.95 3.05
N ALA A 70 -13.22 11.92 2.00
CA ALA A 70 -14.14 12.99 1.64
C ALA A 70 -15.41 13.06 2.51
N LYS A 71 -15.64 12.07 3.39
CA LYS A 71 -16.83 11.89 4.24
C LYS A 71 -18.12 11.56 3.49
N ASP A 72 -18.00 11.08 2.25
CA ASP A 72 -19.11 10.57 1.43
C ASP A 72 -19.38 9.08 1.67
N VAL A 73 -18.40 8.36 2.22
CA VAL A 73 -18.47 6.93 2.56
C VAL A 73 -18.27 6.75 4.06
N THR A 74 -19.07 5.90 4.69
CA THR A 74 -18.97 5.59 6.12
C THR A 74 -18.02 4.42 6.39
N GLY A 75 -17.54 4.30 7.63
CA GLY A 75 -16.73 3.14 8.04
C GLY A 75 -17.47 1.80 7.92
N GLU A 76 -18.80 1.80 8.04
CA GLU A 76 -19.63 0.60 7.81
C GLU A 76 -19.62 0.17 6.34
N GLN A 77 -19.65 1.15 5.41
CA GLN A 77 -19.55 0.87 3.98
C GLN A 77 -18.17 0.30 3.62
N LEU A 78 -17.08 0.85 4.19
CA LEU A 78 -15.73 0.28 4.04
C LEU A 78 -15.67 -1.15 4.59
N THR A 79 -16.21 -1.38 5.79
CA THR A 79 -16.24 -2.71 6.42
C THR A 79 -17.01 -3.73 5.57
N SER A 80 -18.12 -3.31 4.96
CA SER A 80 -18.89 -4.15 4.05
C SER A 80 -18.11 -4.49 2.78
N ALA A 81 -17.46 -3.50 2.17
CA ALA A 81 -16.63 -3.69 0.99
C ALA A 81 -15.41 -4.60 1.27
N ARG A 82 -14.80 -4.49 2.45
CA ARG A 82 -13.66 -5.29 2.89
C ARG A 82 -13.94 -6.79 2.84
N SER A 83 -15.15 -7.22 3.25
CA SER A 83 -15.55 -8.63 3.14
C SER A 83 -15.53 -9.12 1.70
N GLN A 84 -15.94 -8.28 0.74
CA GLN A 84 -15.92 -8.62 -0.68
C GLN A 84 -14.50 -8.63 -1.25
N ALA A 85 -13.65 -7.69 -0.81
CA ALA A 85 -12.24 -7.64 -1.19
C ALA A 85 -11.48 -8.91 -0.75
N TRP A 86 -11.72 -9.40 0.48
CA TRP A 86 -11.17 -10.68 0.94
C TRP A 86 -11.61 -11.85 0.05
N HIS A 87 -12.89 -11.92 -0.32
CA HIS A 87 -13.37 -12.96 -1.23
C HIS A 87 -12.75 -12.90 -2.63
N ARG A 88 -12.43 -11.70 -3.13
CA ARG A 88 -11.67 -11.56 -4.39
C ARG A 88 -10.24 -12.03 -4.20
N HIS A 89 -9.56 -11.56 -3.16
CA HIS A 89 -8.19 -11.94 -2.81
C HIS A 89 -8.00 -13.47 -2.76
N ASP A 90 -8.91 -14.20 -2.11
CA ASP A 90 -8.81 -15.65 -1.95
C ASP A 90 -8.91 -16.44 -3.28
N ARG A 91 -9.41 -15.80 -4.33
CA ARG A 91 -9.57 -16.39 -5.68
C ARG A 91 -8.45 -16.00 -6.64
N LEU A 92 -7.65 -15.01 -6.29
CA LEU A 92 -6.55 -14.50 -7.10
C LEU A 92 -5.25 -15.24 -6.78
N ASN A 93 -4.28 -15.15 -7.69
CA ASN A 93 -2.93 -15.71 -7.53
C ASN A 93 -1.89 -14.80 -8.18
N GLY A 94 -0.63 -14.90 -7.73
CA GLY A 94 0.47 -14.06 -8.21
C GLY A 94 0.19 -12.57 -7.99
N ILE A 95 0.72 -11.74 -8.88
CA ILE A 95 0.70 -10.27 -8.73
C ILE A 95 -0.70 -9.69 -8.51
N ALA A 96 -1.74 -10.26 -9.13
CA ALA A 96 -3.11 -9.78 -8.93
C ALA A 96 -3.60 -9.98 -7.49
N LYS A 97 -3.15 -11.06 -6.83
CA LYS A 97 -3.45 -11.32 -5.41
C LYS A 97 -2.75 -10.28 -4.52
N ASP A 98 -1.49 -9.99 -4.82
CA ASP A 98 -0.68 -9.07 -4.03
C ASP A 98 -1.18 -7.62 -4.18
N ILE A 99 -1.57 -7.21 -5.39
CA ILE A 99 -2.24 -5.93 -5.65
C ILE A 99 -3.58 -5.85 -4.90
N GLN A 100 -4.41 -6.90 -4.95
CA GLN A 100 -5.66 -6.90 -4.19
C GLN A 100 -5.41 -6.85 -2.69
N ARG A 101 -4.33 -7.45 -2.17
CA ARG A 101 -3.95 -7.36 -0.75
C ARG A 101 -3.56 -5.92 -0.39
N LEU A 102 -2.80 -5.24 -1.24
CA LEU A 102 -2.47 -3.83 -1.08
C LEU A 102 -3.74 -2.96 -1.06
N THR A 103 -4.63 -3.07 -2.03
CA THR A 103 -5.83 -2.22 -2.05
C THR A 103 -6.80 -2.50 -0.90
N LEU A 104 -6.77 -3.72 -0.36
CA LEU A 104 -7.62 -4.14 0.75
C LEU A 104 -7.30 -3.35 2.03
N ILE A 105 -6.04 -2.98 2.28
CA ILE A 105 -5.67 -2.24 3.50
C ILE A 105 -6.36 -0.87 3.57
N PHE A 106 -6.65 -0.26 2.42
CA PHE A 106 -7.38 1.02 2.36
C PHE A 106 -8.86 0.90 2.73
N LEU A 107 -9.37 -0.32 2.93
CA LEU A 107 -10.73 -0.55 3.45
C LEU A 107 -10.78 -0.63 4.97
N TYR A 108 -9.66 -0.39 5.67
CA TYR A 108 -9.60 -0.26 7.12
C TYR A 108 -9.70 1.22 7.52
N PRO A 109 -10.77 1.64 8.23
CA PRO A 109 -10.92 3.01 8.70
C PRO A 109 -9.75 3.49 9.56
N ASP A 110 -9.23 2.62 10.42
CA ASP A 110 -8.14 2.93 11.35
C ASP A 110 -6.86 3.33 10.60
N LEU A 111 -6.51 2.58 9.54
CA LEU A 111 -5.42 2.92 8.63
C LEU A 111 -5.65 4.28 7.96
N LEU A 112 -6.84 4.54 7.41
CA LEU A 112 -7.14 5.82 6.76
C LEU A 112 -7.10 7.01 7.73
N GLN A 113 -7.31 6.76 9.03
CA GLN A 113 -7.31 7.77 10.08
C GLN A 113 -5.96 7.88 10.81
N GLY A 114 -5.01 6.99 10.56
CA GLY A 114 -3.71 6.96 11.24
C GLY A 114 -3.81 6.51 12.69
N ILE A 115 -4.80 5.66 12.99
CA ILE A 115 -5.02 5.11 14.33
C ILE A 115 -4.23 3.81 14.42
N GLU A 116 -3.01 3.89 14.93
CA GLU A 116 -2.18 2.71 15.19
C GLU A 116 -2.72 1.90 16.38
N SER A 117 -2.74 0.58 16.25
CA SER A 117 -2.99 -0.31 17.38
C SER A 117 -1.67 -0.59 18.11
N PRO A 118 -1.60 -0.48 19.46
CA PRO A 118 -0.41 -0.88 20.20
C PRO A 118 -0.15 -2.41 20.16
N GLU A 119 -1.09 -3.20 19.65
CA GLU A 119 -0.93 -4.65 19.45
C GLU A 119 -0.39 -5.00 18.06
N ASP A 120 -0.40 -4.05 17.11
CA ASP A 120 0.13 -4.27 15.78
C ASP A 120 1.67 -4.15 15.81
N PRO A 121 2.38 -5.12 15.21
CA PRO A 121 3.84 -5.15 15.26
C PRO A 121 4.49 -4.08 14.37
N ASP A 122 3.77 -3.66 13.33
CA ASP A 122 4.27 -2.86 12.22
C ASP A 122 3.48 -1.56 12.11
N SER A 123 4.16 -0.46 11.80
CA SER A 123 3.49 0.81 11.49
C SER A 123 2.64 0.67 10.22
N HIS A 124 1.56 1.45 10.08
CA HIS A 124 0.82 1.47 8.81
C HIS A 124 1.68 1.88 7.61
N CYS A 125 2.73 2.68 7.83
CA CYS A 125 3.68 3.02 6.77
C CYS A 125 4.48 1.80 6.34
N PHE A 126 5.11 1.11 7.30
CA PHE A 126 5.86 -0.10 7.05
C PHE A 126 5.01 -1.15 6.35
N LEU A 127 3.77 -1.37 6.81
CA LEU A 127 2.82 -2.28 6.16
C LEU A 127 2.60 -1.93 4.68
N PHE A 128 2.42 -0.65 4.35
CA PHE A 128 2.24 -0.23 2.96
C PHE A 128 3.50 -0.52 2.12
N LEU A 129 4.69 -0.17 2.62
CA LEU A 129 5.96 -0.38 1.92
C LEU A 129 6.26 -1.87 1.73
N ASN A 130 6.00 -2.69 2.76
CA ASN A 130 6.16 -4.13 2.70
C ASN A 130 5.24 -4.76 1.65
N LEU A 131 3.99 -4.29 1.54
CA LEU A 131 3.06 -4.76 0.51
C LEU A 131 3.46 -4.31 -0.91
N LEU A 132 4.13 -3.16 -1.05
CA LEU A 132 4.74 -2.78 -2.33
C LEU A 132 5.88 -3.74 -2.70
N LEU A 133 6.72 -4.10 -1.74
CA LEU A 133 7.82 -5.05 -1.93
C LEU A 133 7.32 -6.45 -2.32
N ASP A 134 6.25 -6.93 -1.66
CA ASP A 134 5.56 -8.18 -1.98
C ASP A 134 5.10 -8.23 -3.46
N ILE A 135 4.61 -7.11 -3.99
CA ILE A 135 4.17 -7.01 -5.39
C ILE A 135 5.36 -7.07 -6.35
N ARG A 136 6.36 -6.21 -6.11
CA ARG A 136 7.57 -6.15 -6.94
C ARG A 136 8.68 -5.35 -6.26
N PRO A 137 9.92 -5.87 -6.21
CA PRO A 137 11.09 -5.09 -5.84
C PRO A 137 11.23 -3.80 -6.66
N GLY A 138 11.68 -2.74 -6.01
CA GLY A 138 11.80 -1.39 -6.58
C GLY A 138 10.54 -0.53 -6.44
N LEU A 139 9.39 -1.09 -6.02
CA LEU A 139 8.19 -0.29 -5.77
C LEU A 139 8.31 0.61 -4.52
N PRO A 140 8.87 0.15 -3.38
CA PRO A 140 9.13 1.05 -2.26
C PRO A 140 10.00 2.25 -2.64
N THR A 141 11.09 2.02 -3.37
CA THR A 141 11.98 3.10 -3.85
C THR A 141 11.24 4.03 -4.82
N ALA A 142 10.43 3.48 -5.73
CA ALA A 142 9.62 4.31 -6.64
C ALA A 142 8.56 5.14 -5.88
N PHE A 143 8.04 4.64 -4.76
CA PHE A 143 7.14 5.41 -3.90
C PHE A 143 7.86 6.57 -3.22
N LEU A 144 9.08 6.34 -2.72
CA LEU A 144 9.92 7.40 -2.18
C LEU A 144 10.19 8.51 -3.21
N ASP A 145 10.59 8.13 -4.44
CA ASP A 145 10.77 9.08 -5.54
C ASP A 145 9.49 9.86 -5.83
N TYR A 146 8.33 9.18 -5.84
CA TYR A 146 7.03 9.82 -6.00
C TYR A 146 6.73 10.81 -4.88
N VAL A 147 7.02 10.47 -3.62
CA VAL A 147 6.87 11.40 -2.49
C VAL A 147 7.74 12.63 -2.72
N TYR A 148 9.02 12.48 -3.08
CA TYR A 148 9.91 13.60 -3.36
C TYR A 148 9.44 14.53 -4.48
N GLU A 149 8.82 13.98 -5.53
CA GLU A 149 8.31 14.76 -6.66
C GLU A 149 7.03 15.54 -6.33
N ASN A 150 6.30 15.15 -5.28
CA ASN A 150 4.98 15.67 -4.95
C ASN A 150 4.88 16.32 -3.55
N SER A 151 5.98 16.42 -2.80
CA SER A 151 6.07 17.06 -1.47
C SER A 151 6.57 18.51 -1.50
#